data_AF-A0A4Q5H7I6-F1
#
_entry.id   AF-A0A4Q5H7I6-F1
#
_cell.length_a   1.000
_cell.length_b   1.000
_cell.length_c   1.000
_cell.angle_alpha   90.00
_cell.angle_beta   90.00
_cell.angle_gamma   90.00
#
_symmetry.space_group_name_H-M   'P 1'
#
loop_
_entity.id
_entity.type
_entity.pdbx_description
1 polymer ?
#
loop_
_entity_poly.entity_id
_entity_poly.type
_entity_poly.pdbx_seq_one_letter_code
_entity_poly.pdbx_strand_id
1 'polypeptide(L)' 'MKKGILNYTKTFINRNFRMKVYGVDENGNRINKLVGVAGLIALIGIELLNKFIDRALKAGLDKCVCKLRRGLQVSFYNK' A
#
# COMPACT_ATOMS: atom_id res chain seq x y z
N MET A 1 -20.21 5.56 -4.60
CA MET A 1 -19.01 5.00 -3.93
C MET A 1 -18.89 5.62 -2.54
N LYS A 2 -18.95 4.83 -1.46
CA LYS A 2 -18.66 5.35 -0.11
C LYS A 2 -17.20 5.78 -0.06
N LYS A 3 -16.94 7.06 0.21
CA LYS A 3 -15.60 7.60 0.37
C LYS A 3 -15.02 7.01 1.66
N GLY A 4 -14.18 5.97 1.54
CA GLY A 4 -13.53 5.37 2.70
C GLY A 4 -12.67 6.38 3.44
N ILE A 5 -12.70 6.37 4.77
CA ILE A 5 -11.84 7.21 5.61
C ILE A 5 -10.51 6.47 5.79
N LEU A 6 -9.39 7.19 5.65
CA LEU A 6 -8.07 6.63 5.95
C LEU A 6 -7.88 6.65 7.47
N ASN A 7 -7.64 5.49 8.07
CA ASN A 7 -7.57 5.34 9.53
C ASN A 7 -6.31 5.99 10.14
N TYR A 8 -5.28 6.21 9.32
CA TYR A 8 -4.00 6.74 9.73
C TYR A 8 -3.68 8.04 8.99
N THR A 9 -2.95 8.95 9.63
CA THR A 9 -2.50 10.17 8.95
C THR A 9 -1.47 9.84 7.87
N LYS A 10 -1.47 10.61 6.77
CA LYS A 10 -0.46 10.45 5.72
C LYS A 10 0.97 10.60 6.26
N THR A 11 1.14 11.49 7.23
CA THR A 11 2.41 11.73 7.94
C THR A 11 2.85 10.50 8.72
N PHE A 12 1.94 9.86 9.48
CA PHE A 12 2.25 8.63 10.19
C PHE A 12 2.72 7.53 9.24
N ILE A 13 1.97 7.29 8.15
CA ILE A 13 2.32 6.22 7.20
C ILE A 13 3.68 6.50 6.54
N ASN A 14 3.92 7.73 6.08
CA ASN A 14 5.18 8.09 5.42
C ASN A 14 6.38 8.09 6.38
N ARG A 15 6.16 8.35 7.68
CA ARG A 15 7.22 8.31 8.69
C ARG A 15 7.65 6.88 9.01
N ASN A 16 6.69 5.96 9.12
CA ASN A 16 6.94 4.57 9.51
C ASN A 16 7.27 3.65 8.34
N PHE A 17 6.79 3.94 7.12
CA PHE A 17 6.93 3.02 6.00
C PHE A 17 7.57 3.65 4.75
N ARG A 18 8.44 2.88 4.10
CA ARG A 18 8.80 3.08 2.68
C ARG A 18 8.00 2.07 1.86
N MET A 19 7.20 2.56 0.93
CA MET A 19 6.25 1.73 0.18
C MET A 19 6.70 1.53 -1.26
N LYS A 20 6.69 0.28 -1.71
CA LYS A 20 7.03 -0.12 -3.09
C LYS A 20 5.87 -0.88 -3.71
N VAL A 21 5.58 -0.58 -4.97
CA VAL A 21 4.61 -1.34 -5.77
C VAL A 21 5.33 -2.04 -6.92
N TYR A 22 5.00 -3.31 -7.11
CA TYR A 22 5.47 -4.14 -8.21
C TYR A 22 4.30 -4.90 -8.81
N GLY A 23 4.25 -5.07 -10.13
CA GLY A 23 3.24 -5.91 -10.78
C GLY A 23 2.62 -5.26 -12.00
N VAL A 24 1.33 -5.48 -12.19
CA VAL A 24 0.55 -4.97 -13.33
C VAL A 24 -0.58 -4.07 -12.79
N ASP A 25 -0.78 -2.90 -13.40
CA ASP A 25 -1.93 -2.03 -13.10
C ASP A 25 -3.23 -2.54 -13.74
N GLU A 26 -4.33 -1.82 -13.53
CA GLU A 26 -5.62 -2.14 -14.15
C GLU A 26 -5.62 -1.98 -15.68
N ASN A 27 -4.67 -1.23 -16.23
CA ASN A 27 -4.52 -0.98 -17.66
C ASN A 27 -3.55 -1.96 -18.35
N GLY A 28 -2.99 -2.93 -17.62
CA GLY A 28 -2.01 -3.89 -18.16
C GLY A 28 -0.56 -3.40 -18.16
N ASN A 29 -0.27 -2.21 -17.64
CA ASN A 29 1.09 -1.68 -17.59
C ASN A 29 1.89 -2.29 -16.44
N ARG A 30 3.15 -2.63 -16.72
CA ARG A 30 4.08 -3.09 -15.69
C ARG A 30 4.51 -1.91 -14.82
N ILE A 31 4.35 -2.05 -13.51
CA ILE A 31 4.75 -1.07 -12.51
C ILE A 31 5.86 -1.64 -11.64
N ASN A 32 6.91 -0.87 -11.41
CA ASN A 32 7.95 -1.16 -10.42
C ASN A 32 8.51 0.16 -9.88
N LYS A 33 7.87 0.73 -8.86
CA LYS A 33 8.24 2.04 -8.33
C LYS A 33 7.97 2.19 -6.84
N LEU A 34 8.68 3.12 -6.21
CA LEU A 34 8.30 3.62 -4.89
C LEU A 34 7.07 4.53 -5.03
N VAL A 35 6.20 4.50 -4.04
CA VAL A 35 4.97 5.28 -4.03
C VAL A 35 4.73 5.89 -2.66
N GLY A 36 4.09 7.06 -2.65
CA GLY A 36 3.53 7.65 -1.44
C GLY A 36 2.10 7.17 -1.19
N VAL A 37 1.51 7.63 -0.07
CA VAL A 37 0.14 7.27 0.34
C VAL A 37 -0.89 7.58 -0.76
N ALA A 38 -0.81 8.74 -1.40
CA ALA A 38 -1.75 9.13 -2.46
C ALA A 38 -1.68 8.20 -3.68
N GLY A 39 -0.48 7.80 -4.10
CA GLY A 39 -0.30 6.86 -5.21
C GLY A 39 -0.82 5.46 -4.88
N LEU A 40 -0.65 5.02 -3.63
CA LEU A 40 -1.23 3.75 -3.17
C LEU A 40 -2.76 3.79 -3.15
N ILE A 41 -3.36 4.87 -2.67
CA ILE A 41 -4.82 5.05 -2.69
C ILE A 41 -5.34 4.99 -4.12
N ALA A 42 -4.69 5.66 -5.08
CA ALA A 42 -5.08 5.62 -6.48
C ALA A 42 -5.01 4.20 -7.08
N LEU A 43 -4.07 3.37 -6.61
CA LEU A 43 -3.89 2.01 -7.12
C LEU A 43 -4.84 1.00 -6.50
N ILE A 44 -5.01 1.00 -5.17
CA ILE A 44 -5.74 -0.08 -4.46
C ILE A 44 -6.98 0.40 -3.71
N GLY A 45 -7.22 1.71 -3.62
CA GLY A 45 -8.29 2.29 -2.82
C GLY A 45 -7.99 2.37 -1.33
N ILE A 46 -8.76 3.18 -0.62
CA ILE A 46 -8.55 3.48 0.81
C ILE A 46 -8.81 2.26 1.70
N GLU A 47 -9.83 1.47 1.39
CA GLU A 47 -10.23 0.33 2.22
C GLU A 47 -9.14 -0.76 2.28
N LEU A 48 -8.58 -1.13 1.13
CA LEU A 48 -7.48 -2.08 1.07
C LEU A 48 -6.21 -1.53 1.70
N LEU A 49 -5.94 -0.23 1.52
CA LEU A 49 -4.79 0.41 2.16
C LEU A 49 -4.87 0.32 3.69
N ASN A 50 -6.03 0.60 4.30
CA ASN A 50 -6.21 0.44 5.74
C ASN A 50 -5.90 -1.00 6.18
N LYS A 51 -6.48 -2.01 5.52
CA LYS A 51 -6.23 -3.43 5.81
C LYS A 51 -4.76 -3.81 5.69
N PHE A 52 -4.05 -3.24 4.70
CA PHE A 52 -2.64 -3.53 4.48
C PHE A 52 -1.74 -2.88 5.53
N ILE A 53 -2.05 -1.65 5.96
CA ILE A 53 -1.34 -0.97 7.04
C ILE A 53 -1.54 -1.73 8.35
N ASP A 54 -2.77 -2.12 8.69
CA ASP A 54 -3.06 -2.91 9.89
C ASP A 54 -2.26 -4.21 9.90
N ARG A 55 -2.19 -4.89 8.75
CA ARG A 55 -1.39 -6.11 8.60
C ARG A 55 0.11 -5.82 8.76
N ALA A 56 0.63 -4.75 8.18
CA ALA A 56 2.05 -4.40 8.29
C ALA A 56 2.44 -4.07 9.72
N LEU A 57 1.62 -3.29 10.44
CA LEU A 57 1.82 -2.96 11.85
C LEU A 57 1.76 -4.21 12.74
N LYS A 58 0.76 -5.08 12.53
CA LYS A 58 0.62 -6.33 13.30
C LYS A 58 1.74 -7.34 13.02
N ALA A 59 2.27 -7.36 11.80
CA ALA A 59 3.36 -8.27 11.46
C ALA A 59 4.65 -7.92 12.20
N GLY A 60 4.93 -6.63 12.44
CA GLY A 60 6.13 -6.18 13.16
C GLY A 60 7.45 -6.57 12.47
N LEU A 61 7.41 -6.86 11.16
CA LEU A 61 8.58 -7.27 10.37
C LEU A 61 9.22 -6.06 9.68
N ASP A 62 10.51 -6.17 9.37
CA ASP A 62 11.24 -5.20 8.52
C ASP A 62 10.54 -4.98 7.17
N LYS A 63 9.90 -6.03 6.65
CA LYS A 63 9.13 -5.99 5.40
C LYS A 63 7.85 -6.77 5.49
N CYS A 64 6.73 -6.13 5.20
CA CYS A 64 5.43 -6.78 4.98
C CYS A 64 5.04 -6.71 3.50
N VAL A 65 4.69 -7.85 2.90
CA VAL A 65 4.26 -7.95 1.50
C VAL A 65 2.78 -8.30 1.42
N CYS A 66 2.01 -7.47 0.72
CA CYS A 66 0.60 -7.69 0.44
C CYS A 66 0.41 -7.85 -1.08
N LYS A 67 -0.09 -9.01 -1.51
CA LYS A 67 -0.31 -9.35 -2.92
C LYS A 67 -1.81 -9.35 -3.23
N LEU A 68 -2.18 -8.75 -4.35
CA LEU A 68 -3.52 -8.81 -4.92
C LEU A 68 -3.57 -9.86 -6.02
N ARG A 69 -4.72 -10.52 -6.17
CA ARG A 69 -4.93 -11.57 -7.17
C ARG A 69 -4.69 -11.11 -8.61
N ARG A 70 -4.89 -9.82 -8.90
CA ARG A 70 -4.63 -9.19 -10.21
C ARG A 70 -3.15 -8.96 -10.54
N GLY A 71 -2.22 -9.52 -9.76
CA GLY A 71 -0.78 -9.44 -10.03
C GLY A 71 -0.09 -8.19 -9.48
N LEU A 72 -0.79 -7.34 -8.73
CA LEU A 72 -0.19 -6.19 -8.02
C LEU A 72 0.33 -6.61 -6.64
N GLN A 73 1.55 -6.24 -6.32
CA GLN A 73 2.19 -6.45 -5.04
C GLN A 73 2.57 -5.11 -4.40
N VAL A 74 2.16 -4.91 -3.15
CA VAL A 74 2.57 -3.80 -2.31
C VAL A 74 3.54 -4.32 -1.25
N SER A 75 4.69 -3.68 -1.10
CA SER A 75 5.65 -3.97 -0.04
C SER A 75 5.80 -2.75 0.86
N PHE A 76 5.61 -2.96 2.16
CA PHE A 76 5.84 -1.98 3.22
C PHE A 76 7.15 -2.34 3.90
N TYR A 77 8.16 -1.47 3.78
CA TYR A 77 9.41 -1.58 4.51
C TYR A 77 9.34 -0.67 5.73
N ASN A 78 9.67 -1.18 6.90
CA ASN A 78 9.76 -0.38 8.11
C ASN A 78 10.91 0.64 7.97
N LYS A 79 10.79 1.79 8.64
CA LYS A 79 11.79 2.87 8.64
C LYS A 79 12.40 3.07 10.01
#